data_AF-A0A2T1ER75-F1
#
_entry.id   AF-A0A2T1ER75-F1
#
_cell.length_a   1.000
_cell.length_b   1.000
_cell.length_c   1.000
_cell.angle_alpha   90.00
_cell.angle_beta   90.00
_cell.angle_gamma   90.00
#
_symmetry.space_group_name_H-M   'P 1'
#
loop_
_entity.id
_entity.type
_entity.pdbx_description
1 polymer ?
#
loop_
_entity_poly.entity_id
_entity_poly.type
_entity_poly.pdbx_seq_one_letter_code
_entity_poly.pdbx_strand_id
1 'polypeptide(L)'
;MPEIHYLPDDRTIEIDNDDIILEASLRAGIPHTHACGGSARCSTCRVLIVEGLEFCSPRTSPEEELAKKLGLEPEIRLACQTQVAGGKVILRRLAIDSEDLESFNDQMTGKSISPPIGHEKKIAILFADIRGFTPFAESLLPYDVIYVLNRYFQKMGYVINRNGGMINNYMGDGFMALFGLENPDKAAEQAVRAGVEMLEELDKLNPYFETLYRHRLRIGIGIHCGLVVVGNLGASESQSVTAIGDAVNLASRIEAANKQVGTSLLISEETYQEVKELAIVDRCVSVIIPGKSGEYPLYEVVGMPPLPVEIENLSEVRKVSIWQIFVNKLRALSAAVYNWIRKIF
;
A
#
# COMPACT_ATOMS: atom_id res chain seq x y z
N MET A 1 34.96 4.86 -32.48
CA MET A 1 34.35 4.97 -31.14
C MET A 1 32.91 4.52 -31.28
N PRO A 2 32.31 3.90 -30.27
CA PRO A 2 30.92 3.50 -30.35
C PRO A 2 30.02 4.73 -30.47
N GLU A 3 28.96 4.63 -31.27
CA GLU A 3 28.01 5.72 -31.47
C GLU A 3 26.57 5.23 -31.34
N ILE A 4 25.70 6.07 -30.78
CA ILE A 4 24.26 5.81 -30.70
C ILE A 4 23.52 6.89 -31.49
N HIS A 5 22.66 6.46 -32.41
CA HIS A 5 21.73 7.32 -33.15
C HIS A 5 20.31 7.18 -32.60
N TYR A 6 19.73 8.28 -32.14
CA TYR A 6 18.42 8.35 -31.49
C TYR A 6 17.34 8.84 -32.43
N LEU A 7 16.34 7.99 -32.68
CA LEU A 7 15.09 8.34 -33.34
C LEU A 7 13.98 8.58 -32.31
N PRO A 8 13.06 9.54 -32.57
CA PRO A 8 12.89 10.34 -33.78
C PRO A 8 13.69 11.66 -33.79
N ASP A 9 14.49 11.94 -32.77
CA ASP A 9 15.25 13.20 -32.63
C ASP A 9 16.28 13.42 -33.74
N ASP A 10 16.66 12.36 -34.47
CA ASP A 10 17.66 12.35 -35.54
C ASP A 10 19.02 12.88 -35.04
N ARG A 11 19.42 12.47 -33.84
CA ARG A 11 20.66 12.88 -33.17
C ARG A 11 21.59 11.69 -32.96
N THR A 12 22.84 11.84 -33.38
CA THR A 12 23.92 10.89 -33.08
C THR A 12 24.81 11.43 -31.97
N ILE A 13 25.20 10.56 -31.04
CA ILE A 13 26.17 10.88 -30.00
C ILE A 13 27.29 9.84 -30.00
N GLU A 14 28.50 10.29 -29.72
CA GLU A 14 29.62 9.40 -29.39
C GLU A 14 29.53 9.02 -27.91
N ILE A 15 29.85 7.77 -27.61
CA ILE A 15 29.80 7.21 -26.26
C ILE A 15 31.12 6.53 -25.90
N ASP A 16 31.33 6.35 -24.61
CA ASP A 16 32.39 5.47 -24.11
C ASP A 16 31.95 4.01 -24.28
N ASN A 17 32.93 3.08 -24.29
CA ASN A 17 32.58 1.66 -24.28
C ASN A 17 31.83 1.31 -22.99
N ASP A 18 30.81 0.46 -23.13
CA ASP A 18 29.96 -0.03 -22.06
C ASP A 18 29.06 1.04 -21.41
N ASP A 19 28.92 2.21 -22.06
CA ASP A 19 27.95 3.23 -21.66
C ASP A 19 26.53 2.66 -21.69
N ILE A 20 25.76 3.00 -20.64
CA ILE A 20 24.34 2.66 -20.56
C ILE A 20 23.55 3.65 -21.43
N ILE A 21 22.66 3.13 -22.28
CA ILE A 21 21.89 3.95 -23.24
C ILE A 21 21.17 5.12 -22.54
N LEU A 22 20.53 4.87 -21.39
CA LEU A 22 19.82 5.93 -20.65
C LEU A 22 20.79 7.03 -20.20
N GLU A 23 21.91 6.68 -19.58
CA GLU A 23 22.89 7.65 -19.09
C GLU A 23 23.50 8.47 -20.23
N ALA A 24 23.84 7.82 -21.33
CA ALA A 24 24.35 8.47 -22.54
C ALA A 24 23.33 9.47 -23.11
N SER A 25 22.05 9.09 -23.18
CA SER A 25 20.99 9.99 -23.65
C SER A 25 20.80 11.21 -22.75
N LEU A 26 20.75 11.02 -21.42
CA LEU A 26 20.58 12.10 -20.46
C LEU A 26 21.79 13.05 -20.46
N ARG A 27 23.02 12.50 -20.52
CA ARG A 27 24.26 13.28 -20.60
C ARG A 27 24.32 14.14 -21.86
N ALA A 28 23.74 13.66 -22.97
CA ALA A 28 23.67 14.39 -24.24
C ALA A 28 22.45 15.33 -24.35
N GLY A 29 21.62 15.44 -23.31
CA GLY A 29 20.40 16.26 -23.34
C GLY A 29 19.37 15.74 -24.35
N ILE A 30 19.26 14.43 -24.52
CA ILE A 30 18.23 13.76 -25.32
C ILE A 30 17.15 13.24 -24.36
N PRO A 31 15.91 13.80 -24.36
CA PRO A 31 14.88 13.60 -23.33
C PRO A 31 14.80 12.23 -22.64
N HIS A 32 14.04 11.23 -23.06
CA HIS A 32 14.10 9.85 -22.51
C HIS A 32 13.41 9.64 -21.16
N THR A 33 12.17 9.16 -21.23
CA THR A 33 11.30 8.89 -20.08
C THR A 33 11.81 7.71 -19.23
N HIS A 34 11.91 7.90 -17.91
CA HIS A 34 12.42 6.87 -16.98
C HIS A 34 11.76 6.97 -15.60
N ALA A 35 10.48 6.59 -15.50
CA ALA A 35 9.62 6.82 -14.33
C ALA A 35 10.16 6.29 -12.98
N CYS A 36 10.99 5.25 -13.01
CA CYS A 36 11.62 4.65 -11.82
C CYS A 36 13.06 5.14 -11.54
N GLY A 37 13.55 6.14 -12.26
CA GLY A 37 14.93 6.62 -12.10
C GLY A 37 16.00 5.71 -12.73
N GLY A 38 15.63 4.77 -13.60
CA GLY A 38 16.57 3.85 -14.26
C GLY A 38 16.87 2.55 -13.49
N SER A 39 16.03 2.19 -12.51
CA SER A 39 16.21 1.00 -11.65
C SER A 39 15.57 -0.29 -12.20
N ALA A 40 15.19 -0.33 -13.48
CA ALA A 40 14.42 -1.42 -14.10
C ALA A 40 13.09 -1.78 -13.40
N ARG A 41 12.53 -0.86 -12.60
CA ARG A 41 11.20 -1.02 -11.96
C ARG A 41 10.04 -0.50 -12.81
N CYS A 42 10.34 0.05 -13.99
CA CYS A 42 9.36 0.50 -14.97
C CYS A 42 9.82 0.14 -16.39
N SER A 43 8.91 0.20 -17.35
CA SER A 43 9.19 -0.04 -18.77
C SER A 43 9.20 1.25 -19.61
N THR A 44 9.29 2.43 -19.00
CA THR A 44 9.16 3.69 -19.73
C THR A 44 10.42 4.04 -20.52
N CYS A 45 11.60 3.56 -20.13
CA CYS A 45 12.85 3.81 -20.87
C CYS A 45 13.05 2.85 -22.07
N ARG A 46 11.96 2.28 -22.60
CA ARG A 46 12.04 1.29 -23.66
C ARG A 46 12.53 1.93 -24.96
N VAL A 47 13.45 1.24 -25.60
CA VAL A 47 13.95 1.54 -26.94
C VAL A 47 13.77 0.31 -27.83
N LEU A 48 13.47 0.55 -29.10
CA LEU A 48 13.62 -0.44 -30.16
C LEU A 48 14.99 -0.25 -30.78
N ILE A 49 15.85 -1.27 -30.70
CA ILE A 49 17.10 -1.30 -31.45
C ILE A 49 16.76 -1.63 -32.90
N VAL A 50 16.95 -0.65 -33.79
CA VAL A 50 16.68 -0.77 -35.22
C VAL A 50 17.85 -1.45 -35.92
N GLU A 51 19.08 -1.06 -35.54
CA GLU A 51 20.33 -1.66 -36.04
C GLU A 51 21.38 -1.71 -34.92
N GLY A 52 22.28 -2.70 -34.97
CA GLY A 52 23.40 -2.82 -34.04
C GLY A 52 23.09 -3.55 -32.72
N LEU A 53 22.10 -4.45 -32.70
CA LEU A 53 21.77 -5.24 -31.51
C LEU A 53 22.94 -6.10 -31.02
N GLU A 54 23.81 -6.54 -31.93
CA GLU A 54 25.04 -7.28 -31.64
C GLU A 54 26.05 -6.48 -30.82
N PHE A 55 25.94 -5.15 -30.81
CA PHE A 55 26.76 -4.25 -29.99
C PHE A 55 26.13 -3.96 -28.63
N CYS A 56 24.92 -4.46 -28.36
CA CYS A 56 24.25 -4.31 -27.08
C CYS A 56 24.60 -5.46 -26.13
N SER A 57 24.71 -5.16 -24.85
CA SER A 57 24.88 -6.18 -23.82
C SER A 57 23.69 -7.17 -23.78
N PRO A 58 23.92 -8.42 -23.34
CA PRO A 58 22.84 -9.31 -22.96
C PRO A 58 21.90 -8.67 -21.94
N ARG A 59 20.65 -9.15 -21.87
CA ARG A 59 19.69 -8.66 -20.88
C ARG A 59 20.21 -8.91 -19.48
N THR A 60 20.14 -7.88 -18.63
CA THR A 60 20.32 -8.06 -17.19
C THR A 60 19.15 -8.88 -16.64
N SER A 61 19.30 -9.50 -15.47
CA SER A 61 18.20 -10.27 -14.86
C SER A 61 16.91 -9.43 -14.69
N PRO A 62 16.96 -8.16 -14.19
CA PRO A 62 15.78 -7.31 -14.12
C PRO A 62 15.13 -7.02 -15.47
N GLU A 63 15.94 -6.80 -16.52
CA GLU A 63 15.43 -6.57 -17.87
C GLU A 63 14.75 -7.83 -18.43
N GLU A 64 15.35 -9.00 -18.22
CA GLU A 64 14.82 -10.29 -18.69
C GLU A 64 13.47 -10.61 -18.03
N GLU A 65 13.32 -10.36 -16.73
CA GLU A 65 12.04 -10.53 -16.02
C GLU A 65 10.94 -9.63 -16.59
N LEU A 66 11.26 -8.36 -16.81
CA LEU A 66 10.33 -7.39 -17.37
C LEU A 66 9.99 -7.72 -18.83
N ALA A 67 10.98 -8.16 -19.61
CA ALA A 67 10.79 -8.58 -20.98
C ALA A 67 9.84 -9.78 -21.09
N LYS A 68 10.02 -10.80 -20.25
CA LYS A 68 9.10 -11.95 -20.18
C LYS A 68 7.70 -11.51 -19.79
N LYS A 69 7.58 -10.63 -18.80
CA LYS A 69 6.29 -10.14 -18.31
C LYS A 69 5.50 -9.35 -19.35
N LEU A 70 6.19 -8.56 -20.18
CA LEU A 70 5.56 -7.72 -21.21
C LEU A 70 5.56 -8.35 -22.61
N GLY A 71 6.18 -9.53 -22.79
CA GLY A 71 6.33 -10.16 -24.10
C GLY A 71 7.20 -9.34 -25.05
N LEU A 72 8.35 -8.84 -24.58
CA LEU A 72 9.23 -7.98 -25.37
C LEU A 72 10.16 -8.82 -26.28
N GLU A 73 10.09 -8.53 -27.58
CA GLU A 73 11.05 -9.03 -28.57
C GLU A 73 12.49 -8.65 -28.21
N PRO A 74 13.52 -9.42 -28.63
CA PRO A 74 14.92 -9.18 -28.29
C PRO A 74 15.42 -7.76 -28.61
N GLU A 75 14.89 -7.14 -29.67
CA GLU A 75 15.22 -5.79 -30.13
C GLU A 75 14.63 -4.70 -29.22
N ILE A 76 13.60 -5.02 -28.45
CA ILE A 76 13.02 -4.08 -27.48
C ILE A 76 13.79 -4.23 -26.17
N ARG A 77 14.51 -3.16 -25.82
CA ARG A 77 15.43 -3.11 -24.69
C ARG A 77 15.03 -2.04 -23.69
N LEU A 78 15.46 -2.21 -22.44
CA LEU A 78 15.42 -1.15 -21.43
C LEU A 78 16.71 -0.32 -21.55
N ALA A 79 16.58 0.95 -21.91
CA ALA A 79 17.75 1.82 -22.04
C ALA A 79 18.54 1.96 -20.75
N CYS A 80 17.89 1.85 -19.59
CA CYS A 80 18.56 1.90 -18.28
C CYS A 80 19.36 0.65 -17.92
N GLN A 81 19.24 -0.43 -18.70
CA GLN A 81 19.91 -1.72 -18.43
C GLN A 81 20.83 -2.17 -19.56
N THR A 82 20.72 -1.54 -20.73
CA THR A 82 21.46 -1.95 -21.92
C THR A 82 22.72 -1.12 -22.06
N GLN A 83 23.86 -1.79 -22.03
CA GLN A 83 25.16 -1.20 -22.34
C GLN A 83 25.44 -1.36 -23.83
N VAL A 84 26.18 -0.41 -24.41
CA VAL A 84 26.63 -0.47 -25.79
C VAL A 84 28.15 -0.59 -25.83
N ALA A 85 28.64 -1.63 -26.51
CA ALA A 85 30.05 -1.93 -26.64
C ALA A 85 30.44 -2.05 -28.13
N GLY A 86 31.21 -1.08 -28.61
CA GLY A 86 31.65 -1.03 -30.02
C GLY A 86 30.55 -0.69 -31.03
N GLY A 87 30.96 -0.39 -32.26
CA GLY A 87 30.04 -0.25 -33.40
C GLY A 87 29.08 0.94 -33.35
N LYS A 88 28.06 0.89 -34.21
CA LYS A 88 27.00 1.88 -34.31
C LYS A 88 25.68 1.22 -33.93
N VAL A 89 24.95 1.84 -33.02
CA VAL A 89 23.59 1.42 -32.64
C VAL A 89 22.59 2.48 -33.11
N ILE A 90 21.57 2.05 -33.86
CA ILE A 90 20.43 2.91 -34.22
C ILE A 90 19.26 2.46 -33.38
N LEU A 91 18.67 3.38 -32.61
CA LEU A 91 17.54 3.06 -31.76
C LEU A 91 16.40 4.06 -31.93
N ARG A 92 15.18 3.59 -31.66
CA ARG A 92 13.98 4.42 -31.57
C ARG A 92 13.46 4.37 -30.14
N ARG A 93 13.30 5.54 -29.51
CA ARG A 93 12.63 5.63 -28.21
C ARG A 93 11.14 5.30 -28.39
N LEU A 94 10.62 4.36 -27.59
CA LEU A 94 9.24 3.87 -27.72
C LEU A 94 8.25 4.59 -26.81
N ALA A 95 8.73 5.11 -25.67
CA ALA A 95 7.97 6.06 -24.87
C ALA A 95 8.58 7.44 -25.09
N ILE A 96 7.82 8.30 -25.75
CA ILE A 96 8.13 9.71 -25.92
C ILE A 96 6.83 10.41 -25.58
N ASP A 97 6.83 11.15 -24.48
CA ASP A 97 5.69 12.00 -24.15
C ASP A 97 5.89 13.38 -24.79
N SER A 98 4.87 13.87 -25.49
CA SER A 98 4.84 15.24 -25.99
C SER A 98 4.82 16.26 -24.84
N GLU A 99 4.25 15.90 -23.69
CA GLU A 99 4.28 16.72 -22.47
C GLU A 99 5.68 16.72 -21.81
N ASP A 100 6.42 15.60 -21.89
CA ASP A 100 7.83 15.55 -21.50
C ASP A 100 8.63 16.51 -22.40
N LEU A 101 8.44 16.45 -23.73
CA LEU A 101 9.13 17.31 -24.70
C LEU A 101 8.88 18.81 -24.44
N GLU A 102 7.65 19.21 -24.09
CA GLU A 102 7.31 20.59 -23.72
C GLU A 102 7.96 21.00 -22.38
N SER A 103 7.95 20.12 -21.38
CA SER A 103 8.59 20.35 -20.08
C SER A 103 10.12 20.46 -20.16
N PHE A 104 10.74 19.76 -21.12
CA PHE A 104 12.18 19.85 -21.39
C PHE A 104 12.58 21.18 -22.06
N ASN A 105 11.72 21.77 -22.89
CA ASN A 105 11.99 23.05 -23.54
C ASN A 105 12.00 24.23 -22.55
N ASP A 106 11.22 24.18 -21.48
CA ASP A 106 11.21 25.20 -20.41
C ASP A 106 12.45 25.14 -19.49
N GLN A 107 13.21 24.03 -19.51
CA GLN A 107 14.30 23.73 -18.58
C GLN A 107 15.72 24.08 -19.08
N MET A 108 15.85 24.84 -20.18
CA MET A 108 17.14 25.42 -20.62
C MET A 108 17.79 26.39 -19.60
N THR A 109 17.18 26.61 -18.42
CA THR A 109 17.69 27.45 -17.34
C THR A 109 18.39 26.67 -16.21
N GLY A 110 18.57 25.36 -16.35
CA GLY A 110 19.50 24.60 -15.50
C GLY A 110 18.90 24.03 -14.21
N LYS A 111 18.03 23.03 -14.34
CA LYS A 111 17.82 21.85 -13.46
C LYS A 111 16.45 21.24 -13.80
N SER A 112 16.41 20.02 -14.32
CA SER A 112 15.87 18.85 -13.60
C SER A 112 15.98 17.56 -14.42
N ILE A 113 16.66 16.58 -13.85
CA ILE A 113 16.40 15.14 -14.07
C ILE A 113 14.95 14.91 -13.65
N SER A 114 14.09 14.27 -14.44
CA SER A 114 12.74 13.92 -13.98
C SER A 114 12.87 13.02 -12.75
N PRO A 115 12.55 13.48 -11.53
CA PRO A 115 12.63 12.63 -10.36
C PRO A 115 11.65 11.45 -10.51
N PRO A 116 11.90 10.31 -9.83
CA PRO A 116 10.97 9.19 -9.85
C PRO A 116 9.55 9.66 -9.52
N ILE A 117 8.56 9.20 -10.29
CA ILE A 117 7.13 9.57 -10.10
C ILE A 117 6.59 9.04 -8.76
N GLY A 118 7.33 8.10 -8.15
CA GLY A 118 7.11 7.63 -6.79
C GLY A 118 8.32 6.85 -6.28
N HIS A 119 8.23 6.41 -5.02
CA HIS A 119 9.25 5.63 -4.34
C HIS A 119 8.70 4.27 -3.93
N GLU A 120 9.49 3.23 -4.14
CA GLU A 120 9.15 1.91 -3.61
C GLU A 120 9.29 1.91 -2.10
N LYS A 121 8.24 1.48 -1.41
CA LYS A 121 8.19 1.43 0.04
C LYS A 121 7.43 0.20 0.49
N LYS A 122 7.94 -0.48 1.52
CA LYS A 122 7.18 -1.50 2.23
C LYS A 122 6.29 -0.80 3.25
N ILE A 123 4.99 -0.93 3.10
CA ILE A 123 3.99 -0.31 3.97
C ILE A 123 2.91 -1.32 4.32
N ALA A 124 2.10 -1.02 5.32
CA ALA A 124 0.89 -1.78 5.59
C ALA A 124 -0.32 -1.10 4.95
N ILE A 125 -1.11 -1.87 4.22
CA ILE A 125 -2.33 -1.46 3.57
C ILE A 125 -3.50 -2.10 4.30
N LEU A 126 -4.47 -1.30 4.71
CA LEU A 126 -5.70 -1.73 5.35
C LEU A 126 -6.88 -1.37 4.44
N PHE A 127 -7.71 -2.34 4.13
CA PHE A 127 -9.04 -2.12 3.55
C PHE A 127 -10.10 -2.45 4.59
N ALA A 128 -11.13 -1.60 4.67
CA ALA A 128 -12.32 -1.86 5.48
C ALA A 128 -13.58 -1.59 4.67
N ASP A 129 -14.60 -2.42 4.86
CA ASP A 129 -15.89 -2.34 4.14
C ASP A 129 -17.05 -2.74 5.06
N ILE A 130 -18.23 -2.10 4.93
CA ILE A 130 -19.38 -2.38 5.79
C ILE A 130 -20.16 -3.58 5.24
N ARG A 131 -20.28 -4.62 6.06
CA ARG A 131 -20.96 -5.86 5.69
C ARG A 131 -22.46 -5.66 5.53
N GLY A 132 -22.93 -5.88 4.30
CA GLY A 132 -24.36 -5.79 3.99
C GLY A 132 -24.85 -4.35 3.98
N PHE A 133 -23.98 -3.39 3.64
CA PHE A 133 -24.36 -1.99 3.60
C PHE A 133 -25.37 -1.67 2.51
N THR A 134 -25.25 -2.26 1.31
CA THR A 134 -26.17 -1.95 0.20
C THR A 134 -27.64 -2.17 0.56
N PRO A 135 -28.06 -3.36 1.08
CA PRO A 135 -29.45 -3.54 1.52
C PRO A 135 -29.85 -2.63 2.69
N PHE A 136 -28.90 -2.27 3.56
CA PHE A 136 -29.15 -1.35 4.66
C PHE A 136 -29.41 0.07 4.13
N ALA A 137 -28.56 0.57 3.24
CA ALA A 137 -28.69 1.88 2.61
C ALA A 137 -29.96 2.02 1.77
N GLU A 138 -30.38 0.96 1.05
CA GLU A 138 -31.63 0.92 0.29
C GLU A 138 -32.88 1.04 1.18
N SER A 139 -32.79 0.71 2.47
CA SER A 139 -33.90 0.82 3.41
C SER A 139 -33.98 2.19 4.13
N LEU A 140 -33.02 3.08 3.87
CA LEU A 140 -32.91 4.40 4.49
C LEU A 140 -33.12 5.54 3.48
N LEU A 141 -33.46 6.73 4.00
CA LEU A 141 -33.43 7.94 3.19
C LEU A 141 -31.97 8.33 2.88
N PRO A 142 -31.66 8.92 1.72
CA PRO A 142 -30.29 9.28 1.35
C PRO A 142 -29.55 10.15 2.38
N TYR A 143 -30.26 11.07 3.05
CA TYR A 143 -29.68 11.89 4.12
C TYR A 143 -29.29 11.07 5.35
N ASP A 144 -30.06 10.03 5.69
CA ASP A 144 -29.73 9.10 6.78
C ASP A 144 -28.51 8.25 6.42
N VAL A 145 -28.41 7.80 5.16
CA VAL A 145 -27.24 7.07 4.65
C VAL A 145 -25.97 7.91 4.82
N ILE A 146 -26.00 9.17 4.39
CA ILE A 146 -24.88 10.12 4.54
C ILE A 146 -24.56 10.34 6.03
N TYR A 147 -25.58 10.48 6.88
CA TYR A 147 -25.41 10.67 8.31
C TYR A 147 -24.68 9.48 8.96
N VAL A 148 -25.09 8.25 8.64
CA VAL A 148 -24.47 7.02 9.15
C VAL A 148 -23.02 6.91 8.68
N LEU A 149 -22.78 7.11 7.38
CA LEU A 149 -21.43 7.03 6.79
C LEU A 149 -20.48 8.05 7.41
N ASN A 150 -20.88 9.31 7.50
CA ASN A 150 -20.04 10.36 8.08
C ASN A 150 -19.68 10.05 9.54
N ARG A 151 -20.65 9.56 10.33
CA ARG A 151 -20.39 9.20 11.73
C ARG A 151 -19.47 8.00 11.85
N TYR A 152 -19.66 6.98 11.01
CA TYR A 152 -18.78 5.82 10.92
C TYR A 152 -17.35 6.23 10.52
N PHE A 153 -17.19 6.93 9.39
CA PHE A 153 -15.89 7.37 8.88
C PHE A 153 -15.16 8.29 9.86
N GLN A 154 -15.85 9.19 10.55
CA GLN A 154 -15.25 10.03 11.58
C GLN A 154 -14.62 9.19 12.71
N LYS A 155 -15.32 8.14 13.17
CA LYS A 155 -14.83 7.26 14.22
C LYS A 155 -13.67 6.39 13.76
N MET A 156 -13.77 5.78 12.57
CA MET A 156 -12.69 4.97 12.02
C MET A 156 -11.45 5.81 11.70
N GLY A 157 -11.64 7.01 11.12
CA GLY A 157 -10.55 7.93 10.82
C GLY A 157 -9.78 8.37 12.05
N TYR A 158 -10.46 8.60 13.18
CA TYR A 158 -9.78 8.89 14.46
C TYR A 158 -8.91 7.71 14.92
N VAL A 159 -9.42 6.47 14.83
CA VAL A 159 -8.65 5.26 15.19
C VAL A 159 -7.45 5.05 14.28
N ILE A 160 -7.61 5.27 12.98
CA ILE A 160 -6.52 5.15 12.00
C ILE A 160 -5.43 6.19 12.26
N ASN A 161 -5.83 7.45 12.44
CA ASN A 161 -4.90 8.56 12.64
C ASN A 161 -4.09 8.40 13.95
N ARG A 162 -4.73 8.05 15.06
CA ARG A 162 -4.02 7.86 16.35
C ARG A 162 -3.03 6.69 16.34
N ASN A 163 -3.23 5.72 15.44
CA ASN A 163 -2.31 4.61 15.22
C ASN A 163 -1.23 4.92 14.17
N GLY A 164 -1.12 6.17 13.70
CA GLY A 164 -0.10 6.57 12.71
C GLY A 164 -0.43 6.19 11.27
N GLY A 165 -1.70 5.88 10.99
CA GLY A 165 -2.21 5.65 9.63
C GLY A 165 -2.85 6.88 9.03
N MET A 166 -3.08 6.82 7.73
CA MET A 166 -3.82 7.83 6.98
C MET A 166 -4.85 7.15 6.08
N ILE A 167 -6.10 7.62 6.10
CA ILE A 167 -7.09 7.22 5.08
C ILE A 167 -6.65 7.81 3.76
N ASN A 168 -6.44 6.93 2.78
CA ASN A 168 -6.02 7.31 1.44
C ASN A 168 -7.21 7.63 0.54
N ASN A 169 -8.22 6.76 0.54
CA ASN A 169 -9.37 6.90 -0.33
C ASN A 169 -10.62 6.31 0.31
N TYR A 170 -11.77 6.95 0.09
CA TYR A 170 -13.09 6.41 0.41
C TYR A 170 -13.70 5.77 -0.84
N MET A 171 -14.27 4.58 -0.68
CA MET A 171 -14.77 3.75 -1.78
C MET A 171 -16.17 3.24 -1.43
N GLY A 172 -17.18 4.08 -1.68
CA GLY A 172 -18.55 3.79 -1.27
C GLY A 172 -18.68 3.82 0.25
N ASP A 173 -18.96 2.66 0.85
CA ASP A 173 -19.08 2.43 2.29
C ASP A 173 -17.79 1.93 2.94
N GLY A 174 -16.77 1.63 2.14
CA GLY A 174 -15.44 1.25 2.59
C GLY A 174 -14.39 2.34 2.43
N PHE A 175 -13.18 2.05 2.88
CA PHE A 175 -12.01 2.90 2.67
C PHE A 175 -10.72 2.09 2.64
N MET A 176 -9.69 2.70 2.07
CA MET A 176 -8.30 2.25 2.13
C MET A 176 -7.50 3.17 3.05
N ALA A 177 -6.68 2.59 3.93
CA ALA A 177 -5.74 3.29 4.78
C ALA A 177 -4.31 2.77 4.60
N LEU A 178 -3.34 3.66 4.76
CA LEU A 178 -1.91 3.39 4.62
C LEU A 178 -1.19 3.67 5.94
N PHE A 179 -0.29 2.77 6.33
CA PHE A 179 0.53 2.89 7.55
C PHE A 179 2.01 2.71 7.21
N GLY A 180 2.89 3.39 7.95
CA GLY A 180 4.33 3.32 7.71
C GLY A 180 4.85 4.23 6.58
N LEU A 181 4.07 5.24 6.18
CA LEU A 181 4.53 6.27 5.23
C LEU A 181 5.72 7.06 5.77
N GLU A 182 5.81 7.26 7.08
CA GLU A 182 6.97 7.87 7.74
C GLU A 182 7.85 6.83 8.44
N ASN A 183 7.22 5.83 9.10
CA ASN A 183 7.92 4.84 9.93
C ASN A 183 7.55 3.39 9.52
N PRO A 184 8.17 2.83 8.46
CA PRO A 184 7.86 1.50 7.94
C PRO A 184 7.95 0.38 8.95
N ASP A 185 8.90 0.46 9.89
CA ASP A 185 9.17 -0.60 10.87
C ASP A 185 7.99 -0.82 11.84
N LYS A 186 7.12 0.18 12.00
CA LYS A 186 5.92 0.10 12.83
C LYS A 186 4.64 -0.19 12.03
N ALA A 187 4.72 -0.26 10.70
CA ALA A 187 3.56 -0.28 9.82
C ALA A 187 2.62 -1.45 10.15
N ALA A 188 3.16 -2.66 10.28
CA ALA A 188 2.38 -3.86 10.57
C ALA A 188 1.70 -3.77 11.93
N GLU A 189 2.44 -3.43 12.99
CA GLU A 189 1.88 -3.30 14.34
C GLU A 189 0.76 -2.24 14.38
N GLN A 190 1.02 -1.07 13.80
CA GLN A 190 0.08 0.05 13.75
C GLN A 190 -1.20 -0.31 13.01
N ALA A 191 -1.10 -0.95 11.84
CA ALA A 191 -2.26 -1.33 11.05
C ALA A 191 -3.11 -2.39 11.76
N VAL A 192 -2.48 -3.43 12.31
CA VAL A 192 -3.20 -4.51 13.02
C VAL A 192 -3.87 -4.00 14.29
N ARG A 193 -3.18 -3.14 15.04
CA ARG A 193 -3.75 -2.45 16.21
C ARG A 193 -4.93 -1.58 15.83
N ALA A 194 -4.80 -0.77 14.76
CA ALA A 194 -5.92 0.02 14.26
C ALA A 194 -7.10 -0.86 13.87
N GLY A 195 -6.88 -1.99 13.19
CA GLY A 195 -7.92 -2.94 12.84
C GLY A 195 -8.70 -3.47 14.05
N VAL A 196 -7.99 -3.89 15.10
CA VAL A 196 -8.62 -4.35 16.36
C VAL A 196 -9.40 -3.21 17.02
N GLU A 197 -8.80 -2.04 17.17
CA GLU A 197 -9.44 -0.88 17.82
C GLU A 197 -10.64 -0.34 17.02
N MET A 198 -10.65 -0.50 15.70
CA MET A 198 -11.79 -0.16 14.83
C MET A 198 -12.99 -1.06 15.13
N LEU A 199 -12.77 -2.36 15.35
CA LEU A 199 -13.84 -3.28 15.76
C LEU A 199 -14.41 -2.90 17.12
N GLU A 200 -13.54 -2.59 18.09
CA GLU A 200 -13.96 -2.14 19.43
C GLU A 200 -14.74 -0.82 19.39
N GLU A 201 -14.31 0.15 18.56
CA GLU A 201 -15.00 1.44 18.43
C GLU A 201 -16.34 1.28 17.71
N LEU A 202 -16.43 0.37 16.73
CA LEU A 202 -17.69 0.05 16.07
C LEU A 202 -18.68 -0.59 17.06
N ASP A 203 -18.21 -1.46 17.95
CA ASP A 203 -19.06 -2.05 19.01
C ASP A 203 -19.61 -1.02 19.99
N LYS A 204 -18.83 0.04 20.29
CA LYS A 204 -19.32 1.18 21.09
C LYS A 204 -20.31 2.04 20.33
N LEU A 205 -20.17 2.13 19.01
CA LEU A 205 -21.05 2.92 18.14
C LEU A 205 -22.36 2.18 17.82
N ASN A 206 -22.35 0.85 17.77
CA ASN A 206 -23.49 0.03 17.39
C ASN A 206 -24.76 0.23 18.23
N PRO A 207 -24.73 0.39 19.57
CA PRO A 207 -25.93 0.71 20.35
C PRO A 207 -26.67 1.96 19.86
N TYR A 208 -25.94 2.95 19.34
CA TYR A 208 -26.51 4.16 18.78
C TYR A 208 -27.28 3.88 17.48
N PHE A 209 -26.67 3.13 16.54
CA PHE A 209 -27.33 2.75 15.29
C PHE A 209 -28.47 1.76 15.50
N GLU A 210 -28.34 0.85 16.45
CA GLU A 210 -29.42 -0.07 16.84
C GLU A 210 -30.65 0.70 17.35
N THR A 211 -30.44 1.75 18.14
CA THR A 211 -31.53 2.59 18.67
C THR A 211 -32.25 3.37 17.56
N LEU A 212 -31.49 3.91 16.60
CA LEU A 212 -32.06 4.76 15.54
C LEU A 212 -32.65 3.96 14.38
N TYR A 213 -31.96 2.91 13.95
CA TYR A 213 -32.23 2.22 12.69
C TYR A 213 -32.53 0.72 12.88
N ARG A 214 -32.53 0.22 14.12
CA ARG A 214 -32.71 -1.22 14.45
C ARG A 214 -31.71 -2.10 13.70
N HIS A 215 -30.50 -1.59 13.52
CA HIS A 215 -29.45 -2.23 12.77
C HIS A 215 -28.09 -2.01 13.43
N ARG A 216 -27.33 -3.09 13.56
CA ARG A 216 -25.90 -3.05 13.94
C ARG A 216 -25.07 -3.15 12.69
N LEU A 217 -24.13 -2.23 12.54
CA LEU A 217 -23.10 -2.31 11.52
C LEU A 217 -22.10 -3.41 11.87
N ARG A 218 -21.60 -4.07 10.84
CA ARG A 218 -20.45 -4.97 10.90
C ARG A 218 -19.49 -4.57 9.80
N ILE A 219 -18.20 -4.77 10.02
CA ILE A 219 -17.17 -4.47 9.02
C ILE A 219 -16.29 -5.68 8.78
N GLY A 220 -15.78 -5.80 7.56
CA GLY A 220 -14.64 -6.65 7.26
C GLY A 220 -13.40 -5.79 7.11
N ILE A 221 -12.28 -6.27 7.64
CA ILE A 221 -10.99 -5.60 7.57
C ILE A 221 -9.96 -6.58 7.00
N GLY A 222 -9.24 -6.15 5.98
CA GLY A 222 -8.12 -6.89 5.39
C GLY A 222 -6.84 -6.10 5.49
N ILE A 223 -5.77 -6.72 5.98
CA ILE A 223 -4.46 -6.08 6.14
C ILE A 223 -3.37 -6.90 5.45
N HIS A 224 -2.53 -6.21 4.68
CA HIS A 224 -1.32 -6.80 4.12
C HIS A 224 -0.17 -5.79 4.13
N CYS A 225 1.02 -6.28 4.48
CA CYS A 225 2.27 -5.55 4.45
C CYS A 225 3.09 -5.99 3.25
N GLY A 226 3.38 -5.05 2.35
CA GLY A 226 4.06 -5.38 1.10
C GLY A 226 4.69 -4.18 0.42
N LEU A 227 5.51 -4.45 -0.60
CA LEU A 227 6.13 -3.43 -1.42
C LEU A 227 5.09 -2.80 -2.36
N VAL A 228 5.04 -1.47 -2.35
CA VAL A 228 4.24 -0.65 -3.25
C VAL A 228 5.06 0.53 -3.74
N VAL A 229 4.62 1.16 -4.82
CA VAL A 229 5.10 2.47 -5.23
C VAL A 229 4.19 3.52 -4.58
N VAL A 230 4.78 4.37 -3.73
CA VAL A 230 4.09 5.53 -3.15
C VAL A 230 4.45 6.77 -3.96
N GLY A 231 3.46 7.50 -4.45
CA GLY A 231 3.67 8.70 -5.24
C GLY A 231 2.43 9.59 -5.26
N ASN A 232 2.58 10.80 -5.78
CA ASN A 232 1.45 11.69 -6.02
C ASN A 232 0.80 11.31 -7.35
N LEU A 233 -0.50 10.99 -7.31
CA LEU A 233 -1.29 10.68 -8.51
C LEU A 233 -2.44 11.68 -8.63
N GLY A 234 -2.70 12.17 -9.83
CA GLY A 234 -3.78 13.11 -10.14
C GLY A 234 -3.33 14.29 -11.00
N ALA A 235 -4.29 15.02 -11.56
CA ALA A 235 -4.03 16.30 -12.23
C ALA A 235 -3.49 17.32 -11.22
N SER A 236 -2.75 18.33 -11.69
CA SER A 236 -2.00 19.30 -10.87
C SER A 236 -2.76 19.86 -9.65
N GLU A 237 -4.05 20.15 -9.78
CA GLU A 237 -4.88 20.71 -8.71
C GLU A 237 -5.53 19.67 -7.78
N SER A 238 -5.36 18.36 -8.04
CA SER A 238 -6.00 17.26 -7.30
C SER A 238 -5.06 16.09 -7.05
N GLN A 239 -3.76 16.38 -6.87
CA GLN A 239 -2.78 15.36 -6.51
C GLN A 239 -3.00 14.88 -5.08
N SER A 240 -3.05 13.56 -4.91
CA SER A 240 -3.00 12.93 -3.60
C SER A 240 -1.89 11.89 -3.57
N VAL A 241 -1.24 11.77 -2.41
CA VAL A 241 -0.34 10.64 -2.13
C VAL A 241 -1.18 9.38 -2.27
N THR A 242 -0.73 8.40 -3.04
CA THR A 242 -1.37 7.10 -3.15
C THR A 242 -0.34 5.99 -3.22
N ALA A 243 -0.80 4.75 -3.04
CA ALA A 243 0.00 3.55 -3.14
C ALA A 243 -0.49 2.70 -4.31
N ILE A 244 0.42 2.27 -5.17
CA ILE A 244 0.13 1.38 -6.29
C ILE A 244 0.99 0.15 -6.17
N GLY A 245 0.38 -1.03 -6.31
CA GLY A 245 1.11 -2.27 -6.31
C GLY A 245 0.21 -3.48 -6.11
N ASP A 246 0.78 -4.65 -6.36
CA ASP A 246 0.11 -5.92 -6.13
C ASP A 246 -0.28 -6.12 -4.65
N ALA A 247 0.50 -5.57 -3.71
CA ALA A 247 0.20 -5.57 -2.28
C ALA A 247 -1.12 -4.85 -1.94
N VAL A 248 -1.47 -3.77 -2.65
CA VAL A 248 -2.75 -3.06 -2.48
C VAL A 248 -3.92 -3.96 -2.88
N ASN A 249 -3.80 -4.64 -4.02
CA ASN A 249 -4.81 -5.56 -4.52
C ASN A 249 -4.94 -6.80 -3.62
N LEU A 250 -3.85 -7.28 -3.04
CA LEU A 250 -3.89 -8.39 -2.09
C LEU A 250 -4.63 -7.98 -0.81
N ALA A 251 -4.36 -6.80 -0.25
CA ALA A 251 -5.06 -6.30 0.94
C ALA A 251 -6.59 -6.20 0.72
N SER A 252 -7.05 -5.69 -0.44
CA SER A 252 -8.48 -5.63 -0.74
C SER A 252 -9.13 -7.00 -0.91
N ARG A 253 -8.40 -7.98 -1.47
CA ARG A 253 -8.89 -9.36 -1.59
C ARG A 253 -8.95 -10.07 -0.24
N ILE A 254 -8.03 -9.77 0.68
CA ILE A 254 -8.07 -10.26 2.07
C ILE A 254 -9.28 -9.69 2.81
N GLU A 255 -9.57 -8.40 2.62
CA GLU A 255 -10.81 -7.80 3.15
C GLU A 255 -12.01 -8.59 2.64
N ALA A 256 -12.12 -8.80 1.33
CA ALA A 256 -13.24 -9.52 0.73
C ALA A 256 -13.37 -10.97 1.26
N ALA A 257 -12.25 -11.64 1.56
CA ALA A 257 -12.21 -13.01 2.08
C ALA A 257 -12.91 -13.16 3.44
N ASN A 258 -12.97 -12.10 4.27
CA ASN A 258 -13.67 -12.14 5.55
C ASN A 258 -15.13 -12.58 5.40
N LYS A 259 -15.81 -12.19 4.31
CA LYS A 259 -17.19 -12.62 4.03
C LYS A 259 -17.31 -14.12 3.83
N GLN A 260 -16.32 -14.74 3.19
CA GLN A 260 -16.30 -16.16 2.88
C GLN A 260 -16.01 -17.00 4.14
N VAL A 261 -15.12 -16.50 5.00
CA VAL A 261 -14.66 -17.20 6.22
C VAL A 261 -15.56 -16.89 7.43
N GLY A 262 -16.32 -15.80 7.37
CA GLY A 262 -17.16 -15.35 8.48
C GLY A 262 -16.35 -14.69 9.60
N THR A 263 -15.38 -13.86 9.24
CA THR A 263 -14.49 -13.13 10.15
C THR A 263 -14.69 -11.62 10.01
N SER A 264 -14.08 -10.83 10.90
CA SER A 264 -14.11 -9.36 10.82
C SER A 264 -12.74 -8.73 10.54
N LEU A 265 -11.64 -9.42 10.87
CA LEU A 265 -10.27 -8.94 10.63
C LEU A 265 -9.39 -10.10 10.21
N LEU A 266 -8.89 -10.03 8.97
CA LEU A 266 -7.91 -10.97 8.42
C LEU A 266 -6.63 -10.25 8.06
N ILE A 267 -5.51 -10.90 8.33
CA ILE A 267 -4.19 -10.45 7.91
C ILE A 267 -3.48 -11.54 7.11
N SER A 268 -2.66 -11.13 6.14
CA SER A 268 -1.76 -12.06 5.42
C SER A 268 -0.72 -12.69 6.33
N GLU A 269 -0.17 -13.85 5.93
CA GLU A 269 1.01 -14.46 6.55
C GLU A 269 2.17 -13.48 6.74
N GLU A 270 2.51 -12.70 5.72
CA GLU A 270 3.62 -11.76 5.79
C GLU A 270 3.42 -10.72 6.89
N THR A 271 2.18 -10.25 7.05
CA THR A 271 1.82 -9.34 8.16
C THR A 271 1.85 -10.06 9.49
N TYR A 272 1.32 -11.28 9.57
CA TYR A 272 1.32 -12.06 10.79
C TYR A 272 2.74 -12.30 11.30
N GLN A 273 3.70 -12.65 10.43
CA GLN A 273 5.09 -12.86 10.83
C GLN A 273 5.73 -11.61 11.47
N GLU A 274 5.32 -10.41 11.07
CA GLU A 274 5.80 -9.15 11.65
C GLU A 274 5.17 -8.84 13.02
N VAL A 275 3.98 -9.36 13.32
CA VAL A 275 3.24 -9.07 14.56
C VAL A 275 2.99 -10.28 15.45
N LYS A 276 3.52 -11.46 15.13
CA LYS A 276 3.19 -12.74 15.79
C LYS A 276 3.41 -12.76 17.32
N GLU A 277 4.35 -11.96 17.82
CA GLU A 277 4.63 -11.85 19.26
C GLU A 277 3.62 -10.96 20.01
N LEU A 278 2.81 -10.19 19.27
CA LEU A 278 1.84 -9.23 19.79
C LEU A 278 0.39 -9.64 19.46
N ALA A 279 0.15 -10.12 18.23
CA ALA A 279 -1.20 -10.40 17.75
C ALA A 279 -1.80 -11.65 18.42
N ILE A 280 -3.02 -11.51 18.91
CA ILE A 280 -3.82 -12.63 19.40
C ILE A 280 -4.63 -13.15 18.21
N VAL A 281 -4.29 -14.36 17.75
CA VAL A 281 -4.93 -15.03 16.61
C VAL A 281 -5.89 -16.10 17.11
N ASP A 282 -7.11 -16.12 16.56
CA ASP A 282 -8.09 -17.18 16.84
C ASP A 282 -7.91 -18.40 15.92
N ARG A 283 -7.78 -18.16 14.61
CA ARG A 283 -7.58 -19.22 13.61
C ARG A 283 -6.75 -18.77 12.42
N CYS A 284 -6.09 -19.74 11.78
CA CYS A 284 -5.49 -19.62 10.46
C CYS A 284 -6.37 -20.35 9.45
N VAL A 285 -6.66 -19.70 8.32
CA VAL A 285 -7.53 -20.21 7.26
C VAL A 285 -6.82 -20.11 5.92
N SER A 286 -6.89 -21.18 5.13
CA SER A 286 -6.34 -21.22 3.78
C SER A 286 -7.43 -20.81 2.79
N VAL A 287 -7.20 -19.77 1.99
CA VAL A 287 -8.17 -19.28 1.00
C VAL A 287 -7.58 -19.19 -0.40
N ILE A 288 -8.42 -19.39 -1.42
CA ILE A 288 -8.03 -19.14 -2.81
C ILE A 288 -8.32 -17.67 -3.12
N ILE A 289 -7.28 -16.90 -3.38
CA ILE A 289 -7.40 -15.49 -3.72
C ILE A 289 -7.55 -15.38 -5.25
N PRO A 290 -8.64 -14.78 -5.76
CA PRO A 290 -8.84 -14.63 -7.20
C PRO A 290 -7.64 -13.95 -7.87
N GLY A 291 -7.14 -14.49 -8.97
CA GLY A 291 -5.97 -13.95 -9.69
C GLY A 291 -4.63 -14.17 -8.98
N LYS A 292 -4.57 -15.05 -7.97
CA LYS A 292 -3.35 -15.58 -7.39
C LYS A 292 -3.29 -17.10 -7.57
N SER A 293 -2.08 -17.64 -7.64
CA SER A 293 -1.86 -19.09 -7.75
C SER A 293 -1.66 -19.70 -6.37
N GLY A 294 -2.36 -20.78 -6.08
CA GLY A 294 -2.25 -21.51 -4.81
C GLY A 294 -3.21 -21.01 -3.73
N GLU A 295 -3.13 -21.66 -2.57
CA GLU A 295 -3.87 -21.25 -1.39
C GLU A 295 -3.04 -20.30 -0.53
N TYR A 296 -3.69 -19.33 0.08
CA TYR A 296 -3.08 -18.27 0.87
C TYR A 296 -3.52 -18.41 2.33
N PRO A 297 -2.58 -18.63 3.27
CA PRO A 297 -2.88 -18.62 4.69
C PRO A 297 -3.19 -17.18 5.15
N LEU A 298 -4.35 -17.02 5.78
CA LEU A 298 -4.81 -15.79 6.41
C LEU A 298 -5.08 -16.03 7.89
N TYR A 299 -4.82 -15.02 8.71
CA TYR A 299 -4.90 -15.10 10.16
C TYR A 299 -6.03 -14.20 10.66
N GLU A 300 -6.98 -14.78 11.39
CA GLU A 300 -8.00 -14.02 12.09
C GLU A 300 -7.41 -13.43 13.37
N VAL A 301 -7.29 -12.11 13.41
CA VAL A 301 -6.80 -11.40 14.59
C VAL A 301 -7.97 -10.92 15.42
N VAL A 302 -7.96 -11.27 16.71
CA VAL A 302 -9.01 -10.92 17.68
C VAL A 302 -8.53 -9.98 18.77
N GLY A 303 -7.24 -9.66 18.82
CA GLY A 303 -6.71 -8.74 19.81
C GLY A 303 -5.26 -8.34 19.61
N MET A 304 -4.89 -7.23 20.26
CA MET A 304 -3.53 -6.73 20.40
C MET A 304 -3.33 -6.26 21.86
N PRO A 305 -2.14 -6.41 22.46
CA PRO A 305 -1.87 -5.88 23.78
C PRO A 305 -2.00 -4.36 23.77
N PRO A 306 -2.52 -3.70 24.82
CA PRO A 306 -2.61 -2.25 24.84
C PRO A 306 -1.22 -1.61 24.70
N LEU A 307 -1.16 -0.43 24.08
CA LEU A 307 0.08 0.34 24.04
C LEU A 307 0.58 0.59 25.47
N PRO A 308 1.90 0.53 25.71
CA PRO A 308 2.47 0.98 26.97
C PRO A 308 2.01 2.41 27.21
N VAL A 309 1.37 2.66 28.35
CA VAL A 309 1.02 4.02 28.76
C VAL A 309 2.33 4.73 29.04
N GLU A 310 2.71 5.71 28.21
CA GLU A 310 3.77 6.65 28.56
C GLU A 310 3.26 7.45 29.76
N ILE A 311 3.77 7.12 30.95
CA ILE A 311 3.47 7.89 32.15
C ILE A 311 4.37 9.13 32.11
N GLU A 312 3.88 10.21 31.49
CA GLU A 312 4.48 11.53 31.66
C GLU A 312 4.45 11.90 33.16
N ASN A 313 5.64 12.01 33.76
CA ASN A 313 5.92 12.43 35.13
C ASN A 313 5.35 11.55 36.27
N LEU A 314 6.10 10.48 36.57
CA LEU A 314 5.98 9.66 37.79
C LEU A 314 6.48 10.33 39.10
N SER A 315 6.80 11.62 39.11
CA SER A 315 7.28 12.30 40.33
C SER A 315 6.17 12.57 41.36
N GLU A 316 4.88 12.49 41.01
CA GLU A 316 3.79 12.79 41.95
C GLU A 316 2.84 11.61 42.29
N VAL A 317 2.92 10.48 41.59
CA VAL A 317 2.04 9.34 41.88
C VAL A 317 2.76 8.33 42.79
N ARG A 318 2.74 8.61 44.10
CA ARG A 318 3.13 7.65 45.14
C ARG A 318 2.36 6.32 44.98
N LYS A 319 3.13 5.24 44.73
CA LYS A 319 2.82 3.83 45.02
C LYS A 319 1.35 3.42 44.86
N VAL A 320 0.87 3.33 43.63
CA VAL A 320 -0.15 2.32 43.32
C VAL A 320 0.51 1.29 42.41
N SER A 321 0.79 0.12 42.99
CA SER A 321 1.28 -1.02 42.22
C SER A 321 0.27 -1.31 41.11
N ILE A 322 0.72 -1.26 39.86
CA ILE A 322 -0.09 -1.59 38.68
C ILE A 322 -0.68 -3.01 38.81
N TRP A 323 0.01 -3.88 39.55
CA TRP A 323 -0.48 -5.19 39.97
C TRP A 323 -1.74 -5.11 40.83
N GLN A 324 -1.86 -4.11 41.70
CA GLN A 324 -3.05 -3.90 42.53
C GLN A 324 -4.27 -3.49 41.69
N ILE A 325 -4.08 -2.66 40.66
CA ILE A 325 -5.17 -2.22 39.77
C ILE A 325 -5.64 -3.40 38.90
N PHE A 326 -4.70 -4.17 38.37
CA PHE A 326 -5.01 -5.37 37.58
C PHE A 326 -5.72 -6.44 38.42
N VAL A 327 -5.23 -6.71 39.64
CA VAL A 327 -5.87 -7.63 40.60
C VAL A 327 -7.25 -7.13 41.03
N ASN A 328 -7.43 -5.82 41.22
CA ASN A 328 -8.73 -5.27 41.58
C ASN A 328 -9.76 -5.38 40.45
N LYS A 329 -9.34 -5.20 39.18
CA LYS A 329 -10.21 -5.47 38.01
C LYS A 329 -10.59 -6.95 37.90
N LEU A 330 -9.65 -7.87 38.14
CA LEU A 330 -9.91 -9.30 38.19
C LEU A 330 -10.84 -9.71 39.34
N ARG A 331 -10.71 -9.10 40.53
CA ARG A 331 -11.60 -9.31 41.67
C ARG A 331 -13.01 -8.74 41.44
N ALA A 332 -13.14 -7.63 40.72
CA ALA A 332 -14.44 -7.08 40.35
C ALA A 332 -15.18 -8.00 39.36
N LEU A 333 -14.45 -8.61 38.42
CA LEU A 333 -14.99 -9.62 37.50
C LEU A 333 -15.40 -10.90 38.24
N SER A 334 -14.61 -11.39 39.20
CA SER A 334 -14.98 -12.57 39.99
C SER A 334 -16.15 -12.32 40.94
N ALA A 335 -16.27 -11.12 41.51
CA ALA A 335 -17.42 -10.73 42.34
C ALA A 335 -18.71 -10.57 41.51
N ALA A 336 -18.61 -10.09 40.27
CA ALA A 336 -19.75 -10.01 39.35
C ALA A 336 -20.26 -11.41 38.95
N VAL A 337 -19.35 -12.35 38.68
CA VAL A 337 -19.69 -13.75 38.40
C VAL A 337 -20.28 -14.45 39.63
N TYR A 338 -19.71 -14.22 40.82
CA TYR A 338 -20.22 -14.80 42.08
C TYR A 338 -21.63 -14.28 42.43
N ASN A 339 -21.89 -12.98 42.24
CA ASN A 339 -23.22 -12.39 42.46
C ASN A 339 -24.24 -12.77 41.39
N TRP A 340 -23.81 -13.11 40.16
CA TRP A 340 -24.68 -13.62 39.11
C TRP A 340 -25.12 -15.06 39.40
N ILE A 341 -24.20 -15.92 39.84
CA ILE A 341 -24.49 -17.32 40.20
C ILE A 341 -25.46 -17.41 41.40
N ARG A 342 -25.34 -16.52 42.38
CA ARG A 342 -26.22 -16.48 43.57
C ARG A 342 -27.62 -15.89 43.32
N LYS A 343 -27.87 -15.34 42.13
CA LYS A 343 -29.21 -14.90 41.69
C LYS A 343 -29.93 -15.95 40.83
N ILE A 344 -29.21 -16.99 40.39
CA ILE A 344 -29.71 -18.03 39.48
C ILE A 344 -30.01 -19.36 40.23
N PHE A 345 -29.52 -19.52 41.46
CA PHE A 345 -29.82 -20.62 42.39
C PHE A 345 -30.34 -20.07 43.72
#